data_AF-A0A1A3SV49-F1
#
_entry.id   AF-A0A1A3SV49-F1
#
_cell.length_a   1.000
_cell.length_b   1.000
_cell.length_c   1.000
_cell.angle_alpha   90.00
_cell.angle_beta   90.00
_cell.angle_gamma   90.00
#
_symmetry.space_group_name_H-M   'P 1'
#
loop_
_entity.id
_entity.type
_entity.pdbx_description
1 polymer ?
#
loop_
_entity_poly.entity_id
_entity_poly.type
_entity_poly.pdbx_seq_one_letter_code
_entity_poly.pdbx_strand_id
1 'polypeptide(L)'
;MRAIIEDAPRWFLLPWINLLGRGIMRARVGPLNAPGYVLGAKIIVDRADAFALGLDGAGKLGVRLITLTPPGQAVFATQIRFGALMMRTAWPAIRTGHRFFAPFLLSRAAQAMNNDAGSN
;
A
#
# COMPACT_ATOMS: atom_id res chain seq x y z
N MET A 1 6.34 11.28 -4.47
CA MET A 1 6.15 9.91 -3.89
C MET A 1 7.39 9.02 -3.88
N ARG A 2 8.35 9.14 -4.83
CA ARG A 2 9.56 8.29 -4.89
C ARG A 2 10.41 8.33 -3.60
N ALA A 3 10.56 9.51 -3.00
CA ALA A 3 11.35 9.74 -1.77
C ALA A 3 10.76 9.11 -0.49
N ILE A 4 9.44 8.86 -0.44
CA ILE A 4 8.78 8.38 0.79
C ILE A 4 9.10 6.90 1.06
N ILE A 5 9.45 6.16 0.01
CA ILE A 5 9.57 4.69 0.03
C ILE A 5 11.04 4.26 0.13
N GLU A 6 11.99 5.05 -0.37
CA GLU A 6 13.43 4.77 -0.26
C GLU A 6 13.92 4.76 1.20
N ASP A 7 13.22 5.48 2.09
CA ASP A 7 13.49 5.55 3.53
C ASP A 7 12.60 4.62 4.39
N ALA A 8 11.86 3.69 3.77
CA ALA A 8 11.08 2.73 4.52
C ALA A 8 12.03 1.67 5.16
N PRO A 9 11.87 1.35 6.46
CA PRO A 9 12.80 0.44 7.13
C PRO A 9 12.89 -0.94 6.46
N ARG A 10 14.11 -1.50 6.33
CA ARG A 10 14.30 -2.81 5.65
C ARG A 10 13.61 -3.97 6.36
N TRP A 11 13.59 -3.97 7.70
CA TRP A 11 12.84 -4.93 8.51
C TRP A 11 11.32 -4.87 8.27
N PHE A 12 10.86 -3.80 7.64
CA PHE A 12 9.47 -3.51 7.34
C PHE A 12 9.07 -3.90 5.88
N LEU A 13 9.95 -3.67 4.88
CA LEU A 13 9.70 -4.06 3.49
C LEU A 13 9.81 -5.58 3.27
N LEU A 14 10.76 -6.24 3.93
CA LEU A 14 11.08 -7.65 3.71
C LEU A 14 9.92 -8.62 4.03
N PRO A 15 9.17 -8.48 5.13
CA PRO A 15 8.02 -9.35 5.41
C PRO A 15 6.92 -9.16 4.39
N TRP A 16 6.59 -7.92 4.00
CA TRP A 16 5.51 -7.63 3.06
C TRP A 16 5.86 -8.06 1.63
N ILE A 17 7.07 -7.81 1.17
CA ILE A 17 7.54 -8.27 -0.15
C ILE A 17 7.57 -9.79 -0.20
N ASN A 18 8.03 -10.48 0.85
CA ASN A 18 8.02 -11.94 0.89
C ASN A 18 6.60 -12.52 1.00
N LEU A 19 5.72 -11.90 1.79
CA LEU A 19 4.33 -12.34 1.98
C LEU A 19 3.49 -12.15 0.71
N LEU A 20 3.63 -10.99 0.05
CA LEU A 20 2.92 -10.63 -1.19
C LEU A 20 3.54 -11.31 -2.41
N GLY A 21 4.87 -11.36 -2.49
CA GLY A 21 5.61 -11.79 -3.69
C GLY A 21 5.95 -13.28 -3.78
N ARG A 22 6.20 -13.98 -2.66
CA ARG A 22 6.67 -15.38 -2.70
C ARG A 22 5.89 -16.37 -1.84
N GLY A 23 5.39 -15.97 -0.67
CA GLY A 23 4.93 -16.92 0.35
C GLY A 23 3.45 -17.29 0.31
N ILE A 24 2.54 -16.31 0.15
CA ILE A 24 1.11 -16.56 0.45
C ILE A 24 0.16 -16.05 -0.63
N MET A 25 0.46 -14.94 -1.31
CA MET A 25 -0.52 -14.32 -2.22
C MET A 25 -0.44 -14.75 -3.68
N ARG A 26 0.68 -15.33 -4.15
CA ARG A 26 0.99 -15.46 -5.60
C ARG A 26 0.52 -14.20 -6.36
N ALA A 27 0.72 -13.03 -5.75
CA ALA A 27 0.21 -11.79 -6.30
C ALA A 27 0.95 -11.56 -7.62
N ARG A 28 0.22 -11.19 -8.67
CA ARG A 28 0.87 -10.71 -9.90
C ARG A 28 1.38 -9.31 -9.60
N VAL A 29 2.56 -9.26 -8.98
CA VAL A 29 3.32 -8.03 -8.80
C VAL A 29 3.77 -7.62 -10.20
N GLY A 30 3.26 -6.49 -10.68
CA GLY A 30 3.68 -5.87 -11.92
C GLY A 30 5.13 -5.39 -11.86
N PRO A 31 5.67 -4.84 -12.96
CA PRO A 31 7.05 -4.38 -12.99
C PRO A 31 7.26 -3.28 -11.94
N LEU A 32 8.31 -3.43 -11.10
CA LEU A 32 8.54 -2.54 -9.95
C LEU A 32 8.77 -1.07 -10.35
N ASN A 33 9.31 -0.83 -11.55
CA ASN A 33 9.71 0.48 -12.05
C ASN A 33 8.98 0.89 -13.35
N ALA A 34 7.85 0.27 -13.68
CA ALA A 34 7.09 0.65 -14.88
C ALA A 34 6.14 1.83 -14.60
N PRO A 35 5.96 2.76 -15.56
CA PRO A 35 4.88 3.74 -15.52
C PRO A 35 3.53 3.06 -15.31
N GLY A 36 2.68 3.62 -14.46
CA GLY A 36 1.39 3.02 -14.09
C GLY A 36 1.47 1.96 -12.99
N TYR A 37 2.64 1.74 -12.38
CA TYR A 37 2.83 0.84 -11.25
C TYR A 37 3.56 1.54 -10.10
N VAL A 38 3.17 1.23 -8.86
CA VAL A 38 3.87 1.59 -7.63
C VAL A 38 4.18 0.32 -6.88
N LEU A 39 5.48 -0.01 -6.75
CA LEU A 39 5.93 -1.27 -6.12
C LEU A 39 5.26 -2.52 -6.71
N GLY A 40 5.02 -2.50 -8.03
CA GLY A 40 4.33 -3.56 -8.75
C GLY A 40 2.83 -3.65 -8.48
N ALA A 41 2.24 -2.78 -7.67
CA ALA A 41 0.80 -2.56 -7.64
C ALA A 41 0.40 -1.65 -8.80
N LYS A 42 -0.63 -2.02 -9.56
CA LYS A 42 -1.13 -1.21 -10.67
C LYS A 42 -1.85 0.02 -10.13
N ILE A 43 -1.62 1.18 -10.72
CA ILE A 43 -2.42 2.38 -10.47
C ILE A 43 -3.80 2.19 -11.13
N ILE A 44 -4.86 2.23 -10.34
CA ILE A 44 -6.26 2.09 -10.78
C ILE A 44 -6.92 3.46 -10.89
N VAL A 45 -6.65 4.34 -9.93
CA VAL A 45 -7.15 5.72 -9.90
C VAL A 45 -5.97 6.63 -9.57
N ASP A 46 -5.84 7.69 -10.35
CA ASP A 46 -4.85 8.76 -10.15
C ASP A 46 -5.54 10.11 -10.35
N ARG A 47 -5.97 10.72 -9.25
CA ARG A 47 -6.60 12.04 -9.22
C ARG A 47 -6.08 12.82 -8.01
N ALA A 48 -6.22 14.14 -8.06
CA ALA A 48 -5.77 15.02 -6.98
C ALA A 48 -6.45 14.73 -5.63
N ASP A 49 -7.68 14.22 -5.65
CA ASP A 49 -8.50 13.93 -4.46
C ASP A 49 -8.52 12.44 -4.08
N ALA A 50 -8.01 11.58 -4.96
CA ALA A 50 -8.17 10.14 -4.85
C ALA A 50 -7.05 9.39 -5.57
N PHE A 51 -6.47 8.43 -4.86
CA PHE A 51 -5.44 7.55 -5.41
C PHE A 51 -5.75 6.11 -5.04
N ALA A 52 -5.72 5.20 -6.02
CA ALA A 52 -5.98 3.79 -5.78
C ALA A 52 -4.94 2.89 -6.45
N LEU A 53 -4.38 1.96 -5.68
CA LEU A 53 -3.49 0.91 -6.17
C LEU A 53 -4.18 -0.45 -6.10
N GLY A 54 -3.89 -1.31 -7.06
CA GLY A 54 -4.41 -2.67 -7.13
C GLY A 54 -3.33 -3.72 -7.27
N LEU A 55 -3.47 -4.78 -6.49
CA LEU A 55 -2.77 -6.04 -6.69
C LEU A 55 -3.80 -7.14 -6.86
N ASP A 56 -3.69 -7.89 -7.94
CA ASP A 56 -4.51 -9.08 -8.17
C ASP A 56 -3.62 -10.32 -8.05
N GLY A 57 -4.05 -11.28 -7.25
CA GLY A 57 -3.37 -12.55 -7.01
C GLY A 57 -4.18 -13.75 -7.46
N ALA A 58 -3.55 -14.92 -7.40
CA ALA A 58 -4.22 -16.18 -7.71
C ALA A 58 -5.38 -16.45 -6.73
N GLY A 59 -6.40 -17.19 -7.16
CA GLY A 59 -7.49 -17.64 -6.26
C GLY A 59 -8.44 -16.54 -5.77
N LYS A 60 -8.81 -15.59 -6.64
CA LYS A 60 -9.69 -14.43 -6.34
C LYS A 60 -9.16 -13.47 -5.26
N LEU A 61 -7.89 -13.61 -4.89
CA LEU A 61 -7.21 -12.71 -3.98
C LEU A 61 -7.00 -11.36 -4.67
N GLY A 62 -7.45 -10.28 -4.05
CA GLY A 62 -7.25 -8.94 -4.56
C GLY A 62 -7.02 -7.98 -3.42
N VAL A 63 -6.01 -7.12 -3.55
CA VAL A 63 -5.77 -6.00 -2.63
C VAL A 63 -6.03 -4.72 -3.38
N ARG A 64 -6.73 -3.80 -2.72
CA ARG A 64 -6.89 -2.41 -3.16
C ARG A 64 -6.44 -1.51 -2.02
N LEU A 65 -5.48 -0.66 -2.30
CA LEU A 65 -5.06 0.41 -1.40
C LEU A 65 -5.70 1.69 -1.94
N ILE A 66 -6.56 2.31 -1.15
CA ILE A 66 -7.35 3.47 -1.57
C ILE A 66 -7.01 4.60 -0.62
N THR A 67 -6.62 5.72 -1.18
CA THR A 67 -6.38 6.97 -0.47
C THR A 67 -7.37 7.99 -1.00
N LEU A 68 -8.08 8.65 -0.11
CA LEU A 68 -8.94 9.79 -0.42
C LEU A 68 -8.46 10.98 0.40
N THR A 69 -8.42 12.16 -0.20
CA THR A 69 -7.95 13.39 0.46
C THR A 69 -8.99 14.48 0.34
N PRO A 70 -10.17 14.33 0.98
CA PRO A 70 -11.10 15.44 1.10
C PRO A 70 -10.47 16.62 1.86
N PRO A 71 -10.97 17.86 1.69
CA PRO A 71 -10.42 19.02 2.40
C PRO A 71 -10.34 18.79 3.92
N GLY A 72 -9.15 18.97 4.49
CA GLY A 72 -8.91 18.83 5.93
C GLY A 72 -8.77 17.40 6.45
N GLN A 73 -8.82 16.37 5.59
CA GLN A 73 -8.69 14.98 6.03
C GLN A 73 -8.01 14.10 4.98
N ALA A 74 -7.20 13.15 5.44
CA ALA A 74 -6.71 12.05 4.63
C ALA A 74 -7.32 10.74 5.14
N VAL A 75 -7.92 9.97 4.22
CA VAL A 75 -8.49 8.66 4.50
C VAL A 75 -7.67 7.63 3.76
N PHE A 76 -7.11 6.68 4.49
CA PHE A 76 -6.43 5.52 3.93
C PHE A 76 -7.22 4.25 4.23
N ALA A 77 -7.65 3.57 3.19
CA ALA A 77 -8.38 2.32 3.27
C ALA A 77 -7.61 1.22 2.55
N THR A 78 -7.61 0.04 3.15
CA THR A 78 -7.09 -1.17 2.51
C THR A 78 -8.20 -2.19 2.42
N GLN A 79 -8.64 -2.46 1.20
CA GLN A 79 -9.64 -3.47 0.92
C GLN A 79 -8.94 -4.73 0.45
N ILE A 80 -9.25 -5.84 1.09
CA ILE A 80 -8.73 -7.13 0.66
C ILE A 80 -9.90 -8.07 0.39
N ARG A 81 -9.97 -8.55 -0.85
CA ARG A 81 -10.87 -9.60 -1.28
C ARG A 81 -10.16 -10.92 -1.13
N PHE A 82 -10.71 -11.80 -0.29
CA PHE A 82 -10.19 -13.15 -0.09
C PHE A 82 -11.09 -14.17 -0.79
N GLY A 83 -10.50 -15.05 -1.60
CA GLY A 83 -11.21 -16.20 -2.17
C GLY A 83 -11.03 -17.50 -1.39
N ALA A 84 -10.04 -17.60 -0.49
CA ALA A 84 -9.64 -18.85 0.15
C ALA A 84 -9.69 -18.76 1.68
N LEU A 85 -10.14 -19.85 2.31
CA LEU A 85 -10.24 -20.03 3.77
C LEU A 85 -8.92 -19.77 4.51
N MET A 86 -7.78 -20.13 3.87
CA MET A 86 -6.43 -19.97 4.39
C MET A 86 -6.04 -18.50 4.69
N MET A 87 -6.63 -17.52 4.00
CA MET A 87 -6.34 -16.12 4.31
C MET A 87 -7.16 -15.56 5.47
N ARG A 88 -8.33 -16.14 5.76
CA ARG A 88 -9.07 -15.78 6.99
C ARG A 88 -8.26 -16.11 8.23
N THR A 89 -7.51 -17.20 8.22
CA THR A 89 -6.64 -17.60 9.33
C THR A 89 -5.34 -16.80 9.40
N ALA A 90 -4.78 -16.37 8.27
CA ALA A 90 -3.58 -15.51 8.25
C ALA A 90 -3.87 -14.05 8.60
N TRP A 91 -5.10 -13.57 8.38
CA TRP A 91 -5.47 -12.15 8.53
C TRP A 91 -5.17 -11.52 9.90
N PRO A 92 -5.36 -12.18 11.05
CA PRO A 92 -5.05 -11.58 12.36
C PRO A 92 -3.57 -11.16 12.49
N ALA A 93 -2.65 -11.98 11.98
CA ALA A 93 -1.22 -11.65 11.99
C ALA A 93 -0.91 -10.46 11.07
N ILE A 94 -1.54 -10.43 9.88
CA ILE A 94 -1.37 -9.35 8.90
C ILE A 94 -1.97 -8.03 9.42
N ARG A 95 -3.13 -8.09 10.07
CA ARG A 95 -3.85 -6.93 10.62
C ARG A 95 -2.99 -6.16 11.63
N THR A 96 -2.23 -6.87 12.47
CA THR A 96 -1.35 -6.23 13.46
C THR A 96 -0.30 -5.38 12.78
N GLY A 97 0.41 -5.92 11.78
CA GLY A 97 1.39 -5.14 11.00
C GLY A 97 0.74 -3.98 10.25
N HIS A 98 -0.45 -4.20 9.69
CA HIS A 98 -1.20 -3.18 8.95
C HIS A 98 -1.62 -1.98 9.82
N ARG A 99 -1.92 -2.23 11.11
CA ARG A 99 -2.33 -1.18 12.06
C ARG A 99 -1.22 -0.18 12.35
N PHE A 100 0.05 -0.60 12.26
CA PHE A 100 1.20 0.29 12.43
C PHE A 100 1.55 1.05 11.13
N PHE A 101 1.27 0.45 9.98
CA PHE A 101 1.68 1.00 8.70
C PHE A 101 0.90 2.24 8.28
N ALA A 102 -0.43 2.24 8.44
CA ALA A 102 -1.25 3.36 8.01
C ALA A 102 -0.92 4.67 8.75
N PRO A 103 -0.80 4.69 10.09
CA PRO A 103 -0.38 5.90 10.80
C PRO A 103 1.03 6.34 10.41
N PHE A 104 1.97 5.41 10.24
CA PHE A 104 3.34 5.73 9.85
C PHE A 104 3.40 6.43 8.50
N LEU A 105 2.73 5.89 7.48
CA LEU A 105 2.68 6.49 6.15
C LEU A 105 2.00 7.86 6.16
N LEU A 106 0.90 8.00 6.91
CA LEU A 106 0.18 9.27 7.03
C LEU A 106 1.04 10.33 7.71
N SER A 107 1.74 9.98 8.80
CA SER A 107 2.68 10.88 9.47
C SER A 107 3.83 11.30 8.55
N ARG A 108 4.38 10.37 7.77
CA ARG A 108 5.42 10.65 6.77
C ARG A 108 4.91 11.56 5.65
N ALA A 109 3.72 11.31 5.14
CA ALA A 109 3.09 12.16 4.13
C ALA A 109 2.86 13.57 4.65
N ALA A 110 2.38 13.71 5.89
CA ALA A 110 2.20 15.00 6.55
C ALA A 110 3.54 15.75 6.72
N GLN A 111 4.61 15.06 7.10
CA GLN A 111 5.95 15.65 7.19
C GLN A 111 6.45 16.15 5.83
N ALA A 112 6.27 15.36 4.77
CA ALA A 112 6.66 15.76 3.41
C ALA A 112 5.89 17.01 2.96
N MET A 113 4.58 17.07 3.17
CA MET A 113 3.76 18.24 2.86
C MET A 113 4.22 19.49 3.60
N ASN A 114 4.59 19.38 4.87
CA ASN A 114 5.07 20.52 5.67
C ASN A 114 6.44 21.02 5.19
N ASN A 115 7.32 20.13 4.72
CA ASN A 115 8.63 20.49 4.19
C ASN A 115 8.50 21.22 2.83
N ASP A 116 7.54 20.83 2.01
CA ASP A 116 7.23 21.52 0.74
C ASP A 116 6.60 22.91 1.00
N ALA A 117 5.84 23.07 2.09
CA ALA A 117 5.23 24.35 2.46
C ALA A 117 6.21 25.35 3.10
N GLY A 118 7.31 24.88 3.70
CA GLY A 118 8.33 25.71 4.35
C GLY A 118 9.53 26.06 3.48
N SER A 119 9.52 25.69 2.20
CA SER A 119 10.59 25.99 1.23
C SER A 119 10.23 27.09 0.21
N ASN A 120 9.14 27.81 0.46
CA ASN A 120 8.76 29.08 -0.19
C ASN A 120 9.06 30.28 0.72
#